data_AF-A0B7E4-F1
#
_entry.id   AF-A0B7E4-F1
#
_cell.length_a   1.000
_cell.length_b   1.000
_cell.length_c   1.000
_cell.angle_alpha   90.00
_cell.angle_beta   90.00
_cell.angle_gamma   90.00
#
_symmetry.space_group_name_H-M   'P 1'
#
loop_
_entity.id
_entity.type
_entity.pdbx_description
1 polymer ?
#
loop_
_entity_poly.entity_id
_entity_poly.type
_entity_poly.pdbx_seq_one_letter_code
_entity_poly.pdbx_strand_id
1 'polypeptide(L)'
;MAESFEEAIRLFKESMARGGYKEAARIKEQYSLPNDLLQDAVEAAFRKNIEIGEYSVAAELGKTYGLDPTIVKEAAARSFQRKMDSEQYKAAAKCAKEFDLPKNMVQDAATKAFRKSMDFGLLKNAAKIAEEFDLPITLRMEAAQAAFDMYVSSGMYSKAIKLARKYGLPEDVIRAVEKRR
;
A
#
# COMPACT_ATOMS: atom_id res chain seq x y z
N MET A 1 -39.83 -11.45 9.47
CA MET A 1 -38.38 -11.30 9.74
C MET A 1 -37.54 -12.36 9.04
N ALA A 2 -38.00 -13.61 8.87
CA ALA A 2 -37.26 -14.63 8.10
C ALA A 2 -37.18 -14.32 6.59
N GLU A 3 -38.28 -13.87 5.98
CA GLU A 3 -38.32 -13.53 4.54
C GLU A 3 -37.35 -12.39 4.17
N SER A 4 -37.11 -11.42 5.05
CA SER A 4 -36.15 -10.34 4.79
C SER A 4 -34.69 -10.79 4.87
N PHE A 5 -34.41 -11.91 5.55
CA PHE A 5 -33.05 -12.41 5.75
C PHE A 5 -32.59 -13.28 4.57
N GLU A 6 -33.43 -14.21 4.11
CA GLU A 6 -33.17 -15.00 2.90
C GLU A 6 -33.07 -14.11 1.65
N GLU A 7 -33.95 -13.12 1.56
CA GLU A 7 -33.92 -12.14 0.48
C GLU A 7 -32.63 -11.31 0.48
N ALA A 8 -32.13 -10.92 1.66
CA ALA A 8 -30.84 -10.23 1.77
C ALA A 8 -29.67 -11.11 1.29
N ILE A 9 -29.68 -12.40 1.59
CA ILE A 9 -28.68 -13.36 1.08
C ILE A 9 -28.76 -13.45 -0.46
N ARG A 10 -29.98 -13.51 -1.02
CA ARG A 10 -30.18 -13.53 -2.47
C ARG A 10 -29.64 -12.25 -3.13
N LEU A 11 -29.99 -11.08 -2.62
CA LEU A 11 -29.49 -9.79 -3.12
C LEU A 11 -27.97 -9.68 -3.00
N PHE A 12 -27.39 -10.17 -1.90
CA PHE A 12 -25.95 -10.25 -1.73
C PHE A 12 -25.31 -11.08 -2.85
N LYS A 13 -25.83 -12.30 -3.09
CA LYS A 13 -25.34 -13.21 -4.13
C LYS A 13 -25.39 -12.60 -5.52
N GLU A 14 -26.51 -11.96 -5.86
CA GLU A 14 -26.69 -11.28 -7.15
C GLU A 14 -25.75 -10.08 -7.32
N SER A 15 -25.50 -9.35 -6.24
CA SER A 15 -24.56 -8.23 -6.24
C SER A 15 -23.13 -8.73 -6.45
N MET A 16 -22.71 -9.77 -5.73
CA MET A 16 -21.40 -10.42 -5.90
C MET A 16 -21.19 -10.94 -7.32
N ALA A 17 -22.18 -11.63 -7.90
CA ALA A 17 -22.10 -12.19 -9.25
C ALA A 17 -21.90 -11.11 -10.34
N ARG A 18 -22.50 -9.93 -10.14
CA ARG A 18 -22.38 -8.78 -11.05
C ARG A 18 -21.13 -7.91 -10.80
N GLY A 19 -20.33 -8.24 -9.78
CA GLY A 19 -19.16 -7.43 -9.40
C GLY A 19 -19.50 -6.19 -8.54
N GLY A 20 -20.71 -6.12 -8.01
CA GLY A 20 -21.20 -5.05 -7.15
C GLY A 20 -20.68 -5.14 -5.71
N TYR A 21 -19.37 -5.36 -5.49
CA TYR A 21 -18.82 -5.69 -4.16
C TYR A 21 -19.14 -4.66 -3.07
N LYS A 22 -19.18 -3.37 -3.41
CA LYS A 22 -19.57 -2.31 -2.47
C LYS A 22 -21.03 -2.42 -2.04
N GLU A 23 -21.90 -2.77 -2.98
CA GLU A 23 -23.33 -2.96 -2.69
C GLU A 23 -23.54 -4.25 -1.90
N ALA A 24 -22.84 -5.33 -2.26
CA ALA A 24 -22.83 -6.56 -1.48
C ALA A 24 -22.37 -6.32 -0.03
N ALA A 25 -21.31 -5.52 0.17
CA ALA A 25 -20.85 -5.13 1.51
C ALA A 25 -21.91 -4.35 2.30
N ARG A 26 -22.62 -3.41 1.65
CA ARG A 26 -23.75 -2.68 2.26
C ARG A 26 -24.88 -3.60 2.68
N ILE A 27 -25.28 -4.54 1.82
CA ILE A 27 -26.33 -5.51 2.15
C ILE A 27 -25.90 -6.36 3.35
N LYS A 28 -24.65 -6.85 3.34
CA LYS A 28 -24.11 -7.60 4.48
C LYS A 28 -24.20 -6.81 5.78
N GLU A 29 -23.77 -5.54 5.77
CA GLU A 29 -23.77 -4.67 6.95
C GLU A 29 -25.20 -4.38 7.42
N GLN A 30 -26.08 -3.97 6.50
CA GLN A 30 -27.48 -3.62 6.79
C GLN A 30 -28.24 -4.78 7.43
N TYR A 31 -28.01 -6.01 6.96
CA TYR A 31 -28.70 -7.20 7.45
C TYR A 31 -27.85 -8.03 8.43
N SER A 32 -26.67 -7.53 8.81
CA SER A 32 -25.72 -8.23 9.69
C SER A 32 -25.49 -9.69 9.28
N LEU A 33 -25.35 -9.94 7.97
CA LEU A 33 -25.23 -11.29 7.44
C LEU A 33 -23.90 -11.93 7.90
N PRO A 34 -23.94 -13.16 8.45
CA PRO A 34 -22.74 -13.87 8.88
C PRO A 34 -22.00 -14.45 7.65
N ASN A 35 -20.66 -14.50 7.72
CA ASN A 35 -19.83 -14.85 6.56
C ASN A 35 -20.01 -16.29 6.07
N ASP A 36 -20.37 -17.21 6.96
CA ASP A 36 -20.63 -18.63 6.67
C ASP A 36 -21.72 -18.81 5.60
N LEU A 37 -22.77 -17.98 5.61
CA LEU A 37 -23.85 -18.02 4.63
C LEU A 37 -23.48 -17.39 3.27
N LEU A 38 -22.35 -16.70 3.20
CA LEU A 38 -21.92 -15.93 2.03
C LEU A 38 -20.77 -16.60 1.26
N GLN A 39 -20.16 -17.65 1.83
CA GLN A 39 -18.93 -18.29 1.32
C GLN A 39 -19.03 -18.65 -0.16
N ASP A 40 -20.07 -19.38 -0.58
CA ASP A 40 -20.24 -19.81 -1.99
C ASP A 40 -20.19 -18.63 -2.97
N ALA A 41 -20.83 -17.52 -2.61
CA ALA A 41 -20.93 -16.33 -3.43
C ALA A 41 -19.58 -15.58 -3.50
N VAL A 42 -18.91 -15.52 -2.35
CA VAL A 42 -17.58 -14.91 -2.22
C VAL A 42 -16.56 -15.72 -3.01
N GLU A 43 -16.57 -17.05 -2.91
CA GLU A 43 -15.66 -17.92 -3.65
C GLU A 43 -15.88 -17.84 -5.16
N ALA A 44 -17.14 -17.81 -5.61
CA ALA A 44 -17.46 -17.65 -7.02
C ALA A 44 -16.96 -16.29 -7.55
N ALA A 45 -17.18 -15.21 -6.79
CA ALA A 45 -16.65 -13.90 -7.13
C ALA A 45 -15.11 -13.88 -7.10
N PHE A 46 -14.49 -14.51 -6.11
CA PHE A 46 -13.04 -14.64 -6.00
C PHE A 46 -12.47 -15.29 -7.26
N ARG A 47 -12.96 -16.48 -7.64
CA ARG A 47 -12.52 -17.21 -8.84
C ARG A 47 -12.69 -16.36 -10.10
N LYS A 48 -13.85 -15.73 -10.27
CA LYS A 48 -14.11 -14.82 -11.39
C LYS A 48 -13.09 -13.68 -11.48
N ASN A 49 -12.73 -13.04 -10.36
CA ASN A 49 -11.72 -11.98 -10.35
C ASN A 49 -10.32 -12.51 -10.68
N ILE A 50 -9.97 -13.72 -10.24
CA ILE A 50 -8.71 -14.37 -10.63
C ILE A 50 -8.67 -14.58 -12.15
N GLU A 51 -9.75 -15.10 -12.74
CA GLU A 51 -9.84 -15.40 -14.18
C GLU A 51 -9.66 -14.14 -15.05
N ILE A 52 -10.25 -13.01 -14.64
CA ILE A 52 -10.14 -11.75 -15.39
C ILE A 52 -8.90 -10.92 -15.01
N GLY A 53 -8.05 -11.41 -14.11
CA GLY A 53 -6.80 -10.74 -13.70
C GLY A 53 -6.95 -9.62 -12.67
N GLU A 54 -8.12 -9.48 -12.04
CA GLU A 54 -8.41 -8.51 -10.97
C GLU A 54 -7.97 -9.03 -9.59
N TYR A 55 -6.68 -9.36 -9.49
CA TYR A 55 -6.09 -10.00 -8.32
C TYR A 55 -6.20 -9.18 -7.02
N SER A 56 -6.19 -7.85 -7.11
CA SER A 56 -6.34 -6.97 -5.93
C SER A 56 -7.72 -7.16 -5.31
N VAL A 57 -8.75 -7.18 -6.15
CA VAL A 57 -10.14 -7.38 -5.73
C VAL A 57 -10.32 -8.79 -5.17
N ALA A 58 -9.77 -9.81 -5.83
CA ALA A 58 -9.81 -11.18 -5.33
C ALA A 58 -9.20 -11.29 -3.93
N ALA A 59 -7.99 -10.74 -3.72
CA ALA A 59 -7.33 -10.76 -2.43
C ALA A 59 -8.15 -10.03 -1.34
N GLU A 60 -8.68 -8.85 -1.65
CA GLU A 60 -9.54 -8.06 -0.75
C GLU A 60 -10.82 -8.80 -0.35
N LEU A 61 -11.50 -9.43 -1.31
CA LEU A 61 -12.66 -10.27 -1.04
C LEU A 61 -12.30 -11.42 -0.11
N GLY A 62 -11.24 -12.16 -0.44
CA GLY A 62 -10.85 -13.31 0.37
C GLY A 62 -10.46 -12.94 1.80
N LYS A 63 -9.75 -11.83 2.00
CA LYS A 63 -9.43 -11.30 3.32
C LYS A 63 -10.66 -10.83 4.10
N THR A 64 -11.58 -10.11 3.43
CA THR A 64 -12.78 -9.53 4.07
C THR A 64 -13.75 -10.60 4.56
N TYR A 65 -13.88 -11.68 3.80
CA TYR A 65 -14.87 -12.73 4.05
C TYR A 65 -14.28 -14.02 4.66
N GLY A 66 -12.97 -14.04 4.91
CA GLY A 66 -12.29 -15.14 5.61
C GLY A 66 -12.13 -16.40 4.76
N LEU A 67 -11.80 -16.25 3.47
CA LEU A 67 -11.37 -17.37 2.63
C LEU A 67 -10.01 -17.92 3.10
N ASP A 68 -9.63 -19.10 2.58
CA ASP A 68 -8.33 -19.72 2.86
C ASP A 68 -7.17 -18.71 2.68
N PRO A 69 -6.39 -18.42 3.74
CA PRO A 69 -5.26 -17.49 3.67
C PRO A 69 -4.26 -17.81 2.56
N THR A 70 -4.13 -19.09 2.17
CA THR A 70 -3.22 -19.54 1.12
C THR A 70 -3.60 -18.96 -0.24
N ILE A 71 -4.86 -19.13 -0.66
CA ILE A 71 -5.35 -18.61 -1.95
C ILE A 71 -5.39 -17.08 -1.95
N VAL A 72 -5.67 -16.47 -0.79
CA VAL A 72 -5.67 -15.02 -0.63
C VAL A 72 -4.27 -14.44 -0.80
N LYS A 73 -3.26 -15.07 -0.20
CA LYS A 73 -1.85 -14.67 -0.36
C LYS A 73 -1.37 -14.86 -1.79
N GLU A 74 -1.80 -15.92 -2.48
CA GLU A 74 -1.47 -16.12 -3.89
C GLU A 74 -2.05 -15.00 -4.77
N ALA A 75 -3.33 -14.65 -4.57
CA ALA A 75 -3.96 -13.52 -5.25
C ALA A 75 -3.22 -12.20 -4.95
N ALA A 76 -2.88 -11.95 -3.69
CA ALA A 76 -2.10 -10.78 -3.29
C ALA A 76 -0.70 -10.76 -3.95
N ALA A 77 -0.03 -11.91 -4.06
CA ALA A 77 1.27 -12.00 -4.71
C ALA A 77 1.18 -11.69 -6.22
N ARG A 78 0.14 -12.15 -6.91
CA ARG A 78 -0.10 -11.78 -8.32
C ARG A 78 -0.43 -10.29 -8.48
N SER A 79 -1.24 -9.75 -7.57
CA SER A 79 -1.54 -8.30 -7.49
C SER A 79 -0.28 -7.47 -7.25
N PHE A 80 0.61 -7.93 -6.38
CA PHE A 80 1.92 -7.33 -6.13
C PHE A 80 2.75 -7.31 -7.41
N GLN A 81 2.90 -8.43 -8.11
CA GLN A 81 3.71 -8.50 -9.34
C GLN A 81 3.17 -7.54 -10.41
N ARG A 82 1.86 -7.51 -10.66
CA ARG A 82 1.25 -6.57 -11.62
C ARG A 82 1.57 -5.10 -11.28
N LYS A 83 1.58 -4.75 -9.98
CA LYS A 83 1.95 -3.41 -9.51
C LYS A 83 3.45 -3.14 -9.67
N MET A 84 4.30 -4.14 -9.49
CA MET A 84 5.75 -4.03 -9.74
C MET A 84 6.04 -3.79 -11.23
N ASP A 85 5.40 -4.56 -12.12
CA ASP A 85 5.56 -4.45 -13.57
C ASP A 85 5.07 -3.09 -14.10
N SER A 86 4.02 -2.55 -13.48
CA SER A 86 3.49 -1.22 -13.79
C SER A 86 4.21 -0.08 -13.07
N GLU A 87 5.33 -0.36 -12.41
CA GLU A 87 6.14 0.55 -11.60
C GLU A 87 5.37 1.32 -10.50
N GLN A 88 4.27 0.75 -10.02
CA GLN A 88 3.46 1.25 -8.90
C GLN A 88 4.06 0.77 -7.57
N TYR A 89 5.36 0.96 -7.39
CA TYR A 89 6.15 0.33 -6.33
C TYR A 89 5.63 0.59 -4.92
N LYS A 90 5.14 1.80 -4.62
CA LYS A 90 4.55 2.10 -3.31
C LYS A 90 3.27 1.30 -3.06
N ALA A 91 2.42 1.16 -4.07
CA ALA A 91 1.20 0.35 -3.97
C ALA A 91 1.55 -1.14 -3.84
N ALA A 92 2.59 -1.61 -4.53
CA ALA A 92 3.10 -2.97 -4.37
C ALA A 92 3.59 -3.20 -2.93
N ALA A 93 4.40 -2.30 -2.37
CA ALA A 93 4.88 -2.41 -0.98
C ALA A 93 3.72 -2.43 0.04
N LYS A 94 2.69 -1.60 -0.15
CA LYS A 94 1.47 -1.63 0.67
C LYS A 94 0.75 -2.97 0.58
N CYS A 95 0.52 -3.46 -0.64
CA CYS A 95 -0.12 -4.75 -0.86
C CYS A 95 0.65 -5.89 -0.18
N ALA A 96 1.98 -5.94 -0.34
CA ALA A 96 2.80 -6.95 0.31
C ALA A 96 2.72 -6.87 1.84
N LYS A 97 2.74 -5.67 2.41
CA LYS A 97 2.62 -5.46 3.87
C LYS A 97 1.22 -5.82 4.38
N GLU A 98 0.18 -5.50 3.62
CA GLU A 98 -1.21 -5.70 4.02
C GLU A 98 -1.65 -7.17 4.03
N PHE A 99 -1.05 -7.98 3.16
CA PHE A 99 -1.37 -9.42 3.00
C PHE A 99 -0.29 -10.33 3.61
N ASP A 100 0.61 -9.77 4.44
CA ASP A 100 1.69 -10.51 5.09
C ASP A 100 2.50 -11.36 4.10
N LEU A 101 2.82 -10.77 2.94
CA LEU A 101 3.76 -11.35 1.98
C LEU A 101 5.18 -11.29 2.54
N PRO A 102 6.12 -12.10 2.02
CA PRO A 102 7.50 -12.12 2.48
C PRO A 102 8.12 -10.72 2.65
N LYS A 103 8.79 -10.51 3.79
CA LYS A 103 9.36 -9.20 4.17
C LYS A 103 10.28 -8.62 3.09
N ASN A 104 11.03 -9.46 2.38
CA ASN A 104 11.88 -9.05 1.27
C ASN A 104 11.09 -8.43 0.10
N MET A 105 9.86 -8.89 -0.18
CA MET A 105 9.00 -8.29 -1.22
C MET A 105 8.56 -6.88 -0.82
N VAL A 106 8.20 -6.66 0.45
CA VAL A 106 7.87 -5.34 0.99
C VAL A 106 9.06 -4.40 0.84
N GLN A 107 10.24 -4.85 1.27
CA GLN A 107 11.47 -4.05 1.26
C GLN A 107 11.96 -3.74 -0.15
N ASP A 108 11.92 -4.68 -1.09
CA ASP A 108 12.31 -4.46 -2.49
C ASP A 108 11.39 -3.42 -3.15
N ALA A 109 10.08 -3.58 -3.03
CA ALA A 109 9.10 -2.64 -3.59
C ALA A 109 9.23 -1.24 -2.94
N ALA A 110 9.39 -1.16 -1.62
CA ALA A 110 9.58 0.10 -0.93
C ALA A 110 10.89 0.79 -1.33
N THR A 111 11.98 0.04 -1.52
CA THR A 111 13.27 0.57 -2.00
C THR A 111 13.16 1.11 -3.42
N LYS A 112 12.46 0.41 -4.32
CA LYS A 112 12.20 0.90 -5.68
C LYS A 112 11.31 2.15 -5.68
N ALA A 113 10.29 2.20 -4.82
CA ALA A 113 9.45 3.39 -4.65
C ALA A 113 10.24 4.59 -4.13
N PHE A 114 11.15 4.35 -3.19
CA PHE A 114 12.07 5.34 -2.65
C PHE A 114 12.98 5.90 -3.74
N ARG A 115 13.69 5.04 -4.48
CA ARG A 115 14.60 5.45 -5.56
C ARG A 115 13.89 6.24 -6.63
N LYS A 116 12.75 5.73 -7.12
CA LYS A 116 11.91 6.46 -8.08
C LYS A 116 11.54 7.86 -7.56
N SER A 117 11.20 8.00 -6.28
CA SER A 117 10.91 9.31 -5.69
C SER A 117 12.14 10.22 -5.62
N MET A 118 13.32 9.67 -5.34
CA MET A 118 14.58 10.40 -5.37
C MET A 118 14.91 10.90 -6.78
N ASP A 119 14.78 10.04 -7.79
CA ASP A 119 15.07 10.36 -9.20
C ASP A 119 14.19 11.50 -9.74
N PHE A 120 12.93 11.57 -9.30
CA PHE A 120 12.01 12.66 -9.63
C PHE A 120 12.15 13.91 -8.73
N GLY A 121 13.13 13.95 -7.82
CA GLY A 121 13.31 15.06 -6.87
C GLY A 121 12.18 15.18 -5.83
N LEU A 122 11.37 14.13 -5.64
CA LEU A 122 10.26 14.08 -4.69
C LEU A 122 10.76 13.68 -3.29
N LEU A 123 11.71 14.44 -2.76
CA LEU A 123 12.51 14.06 -1.57
C LEU A 123 11.65 13.89 -0.30
N LYS A 124 10.58 14.68 -0.14
CA LYS A 124 9.60 14.49 0.93
C LYS A 124 8.85 13.17 0.81
N ASN A 125 8.55 12.73 -0.42
CA ASN A 125 7.89 11.45 -0.65
C ASN A 125 8.86 10.29 -0.40
N ALA A 126 10.12 10.41 -0.84
CA ALA A 126 11.17 9.44 -0.56
C ALA A 126 11.34 9.23 0.96
N ALA A 127 11.48 10.32 1.73
CA ALA A 127 11.58 10.24 3.18
C ALA A 127 10.35 9.56 3.84
N LYS A 128 9.13 9.90 3.39
CA LYS A 128 7.90 9.25 3.88
C LYS A 128 7.86 7.76 3.57
N ILE A 129 8.30 7.34 2.38
CA ILE A 129 8.36 5.92 2.02
C ILE A 129 9.36 5.19 2.92
N ALA A 130 10.53 5.79 3.14
CA ALA A 130 11.55 5.18 3.98
C ALA A 130 11.12 5.03 5.44
N GLU A 131 10.33 5.97 5.96
CA GLU A 131 9.71 5.89 7.29
C GLU A 131 8.54 4.87 7.32
N GLU A 132 7.62 4.93 6.36
CA GLU A 132 6.42 4.07 6.30
C GLU A 132 6.73 2.55 6.21
N PHE A 133 7.86 2.22 5.59
CA PHE A 133 8.31 0.84 5.36
C PHE A 133 9.57 0.46 6.14
N ASP A 134 9.98 1.28 7.11
CA ASP A 134 11.16 1.05 7.95
C ASP A 134 12.41 0.69 7.14
N LEU A 135 12.65 1.43 6.05
CA LEU A 135 13.81 1.22 5.20
C LEU A 135 15.11 1.50 5.99
N PRO A 136 16.25 0.90 5.57
CA PRO A 136 17.54 1.11 6.20
C PRO A 136 17.85 2.59 6.44
N ILE A 137 18.45 2.89 7.59
CA ILE A 137 18.78 4.26 7.99
C ILE A 137 19.63 4.98 6.95
N THR A 138 20.47 4.24 6.21
CA THR A 138 21.29 4.77 5.11
C THR A 138 20.45 5.42 4.02
N LEU A 139 19.32 4.81 3.61
CA LEU A 139 18.41 5.40 2.62
C LEU A 139 17.68 6.63 3.18
N ARG A 140 17.31 6.61 4.46
CA ARG A 140 16.72 7.80 5.11
C ARG A 140 17.70 8.97 5.13
N MET A 141 18.98 8.71 5.42
CA MET A 141 20.05 9.71 5.40
C MET A 141 20.30 10.22 3.98
N GLU A 142 20.28 9.36 2.97
CA GLU A 142 20.43 9.73 1.56
C GLU A 142 19.35 10.74 1.13
N ALA A 143 18.07 10.48 1.44
CA ALA A 143 16.99 11.43 1.14
C ALA A 143 17.12 12.75 1.91
N ALA A 144 17.56 12.70 3.17
CA ALA A 144 17.79 13.89 3.98
C ALA A 144 18.94 14.73 3.41
N GLN A 145 20.03 14.10 2.98
CA GLN A 145 21.18 14.76 2.37
C GLN A 145 20.79 15.41 1.04
N ALA A 146 20.12 14.68 0.15
CA ALA A 146 19.66 15.25 -1.11
C ALA A 146 18.73 16.46 -0.91
N ALA A 147 17.83 16.40 0.09
CA ALA A 147 16.93 17.52 0.39
C ALA A 147 17.65 18.70 1.03
N PHE A 148 18.68 18.43 1.82
CA PHE A 148 19.57 19.45 2.34
C PHE A 148 20.26 20.18 1.20
N ASP A 149 20.91 19.45 0.29
CA ASP A 149 21.65 20.02 -0.84
C ASP A 149 20.74 20.85 -1.77
N MET A 150 19.53 20.35 -2.04
CA MET A 150 18.51 21.08 -2.80
C MET A 150 18.09 22.39 -2.12
N TYR A 151 17.92 22.39 -0.78
CA TYR A 151 17.59 23.62 -0.07
C TYR A 151 18.76 24.61 -0.06
N VAL A 152 20.00 24.13 0.08
CA VAL A 152 21.20 24.98 0.02
C VAL A 152 21.34 25.61 -1.35
N SER A 153 21.21 24.84 -2.43
CA SER A 153 21.33 25.36 -3.80
C SER A 153 20.23 26.36 -4.15
N SER A 154 19.06 26.24 -3.52
CA SER A 154 17.94 27.17 -3.68
C SER A 154 17.97 28.37 -2.72
N GLY A 155 19.05 28.56 -1.95
CA GLY A 155 19.17 29.64 -0.96
C GLY A 155 18.27 29.50 0.28
N MET A 156 17.59 28.36 0.45
CA MET A 156 16.69 28.08 1.57
C MET A 156 17.43 27.55 2.81
N TYR A 157 18.48 28.25 3.26
CA TYR A 157 19.40 27.80 4.31
C TYR A 157 18.71 27.42 5.64
N SER A 158 17.75 28.21 6.10
CA SER A 158 17.01 27.89 7.34
C SER A 158 16.25 26.57 7.25
N LYS A 159 15.71 26.23 6.06
CA LYS A 159 15.04 24.92 5.84
C LYS A 159 16.05 23.79 5.77
N ALA A 160 17.20 24.01 5.12
CA ALA A 160 18.30 23.05 5.07
C ALA A 160 18.78 22.69 6.48
N ILE A 161 19.09 23.67 7.33
CA ILE A 161 19.56 23.46 8.71
C ILE A 161 18.51 22.72 9.55
N LYS A 162 17.23 23.13 9.47
CA LYS A 162 16.14 22.46 10.21
C LYS A 162 16.01 20.99 9.81
N LEU A 163 16.15 20.70 8.51
CA LEU A 163 16.11 19.34 7.98
C LEU A 163 17.31 18.52 8.49
N ALA A 164 18.52 19.07 8.37
CA ALA A 164 19.76 18.43 8.82
C ALA A 164 19.69 18.03 10.29
N ARG A 165 19.23 18.93 11.16
CA ARG A 165 19.03 18.63 12.60
C ARG A 165 17.98 17.56 12.83
N LYS A 166 16.86 17.60 12.10
CA LYS A 166 15.78 16.59 12.24
C LYS A 166 16.28 15.18 11.93
N TYR A 167 17.12 15.03 10.91
CA TYR A 167 17.59 13.72 10.44
C TYR A 167 19.02 13.37 10.90
N GLY A 168 19.62 14.19 11.76
CA GLY A 168 20.95 13.95 12.32
C GLY A 168 22.08 13.97 11.29
N LEU A 169 22.01 14.86 10.29
CA LEU A 169 23.13 15.06 9.36
C LEU A 169 24.36 15.62 10.13
N PRO A 170 25.59 15.37 9.64
CA PRO A 170 26.82 15.80 10.31
C PRO A 170 26.86 17.31 10.64
N GLU A 171 27.34 17.65 11.83
CA GLU A 171 27.32 19.03 12.35
C GLU A 171 28.23 19.98 11.55
N ASP A 172 29.29 19.46 10.95
CA ASP A 172 30.18 20.20 10.04
C ASP A 172 29.45 20.67 8.78
N VAL A 173 28.55 19.84 8.23
CA VAL A 173 27.69 20.18 7.09
C VAL A 173 26.72 21.32 7.47
N ILE A 174 26.17 21.29 8.69
CA ILE A 174 25.29 22.34 9.20
C ILE A 174 26.04 23.67 9.36
N ARG A 175 27.20 23.65 10.01
CA ARG A 175 28.05 24.83 10.23
C ARG A 175 28.50 25.48 8.92
N ALA A 176 28.77 24.68 7.88
CA ALA A 176 29.15 25.19 6.57
C ALA A 176 28.05 26.04 5.93
N VAL A 177 26.78 25.68 6.13
CA VAL A 177 25.63 26.43 5.62
C VAL A 177 25.30 27.64 6.47
N GLU A 178 25.44 27.55 7.80
CA GLU A 178 25.26 28.70 8.70
C GLU A 178 26.20 29.87 8.36
N LYS A 179 27.42 29.58 7.88
CA LYS A 179 28.38 30.60 7.42
C LYS A 179 28.00 31.29 6.10
N ARG A 180 27.08 30.72 5.33
CA ARG A 180 26.63 31.23 4.02
C ARG A 180 25.32 32.02 4.10
N ARG A 181 24.69 32.06 5.29
CA ARG A 181 23.44 32.76 5.57
C ARG A 181 23.70 34.21 5.95
#